data_AF-A0A212JDV6-F1
#
_entry.id   AF-A0A212JDV6-F1
#
_cell.length_a   1.000
_cell.length_b   1.000
_cell.length_c   1.000
_cell.angle_alpha   90.00
_cell.angle_beta   90.00
_cell.angle_gamma   90.00
#
_symmetry.space_group_name_H-M   'P 1'
#
loop_
_entity.id
_entity.type
_entity.pdbx_description
1 polymer ?
#
loop_
_entity_poly.entity_id
_entity_poly.type
_entity_poly.pdbx_seq_one_letter_code
_entity_poly.pdbx_strand_id
1 'polypeptide(L)' 'MIVPPSPDAVQHLFARLFRGDDGAQALAYLRALTLDRAMGAHVSSEQLWHLEGQRHLARHILKLVERGSAPN' A
#
# COMPACT_ATOMS: atom_id res chain seq x y z
N MET A 1 16.68 -10.83 -16.14
CA MET A 1 16.34 -10.79 -14.71
C MET A 1 16.05 -9.34 -14.35
N ILE A 2 14.87 -9.03 -13.81
CA ILE A 2 14.57 -7.68 -13.33
C ILE A 2 15.25 -7.54 -11.96
N VAL A 3 16.23 -6.65 -11.86
CA VAL A 3 16.91 -6.34 -10.59
C VAL A 3 16.02 -5.37 -9.82
N PRO A 4 15.75 -5.62 -8.52
CA PRO A 4 14.97 -4.67 -7.73
C PRO A 4 15.69 -3.33 -7.64
N PRO A 5 14.96 -2.20 -7.77
CA PRO A 5 15.54 -0.87 -7.64
C PRO A 5 16.09 -0.62 -6.22
N SER A 6 16.98 0.36 -6.08
CA SER A 6 17.42 0.81 -4.76
C SER A 6 16.25 1.32 -3.90
N PRO A 7 16.40 1.35 -2.56
CA PRO A 7 15.35 1.86 -1.66
C PRO A 7 14.83 3.26 -2.02
N ASP A 8 15.68 4.17 -2.47
CA ASP A 8 15.26 5.53 -2.85
C ASP A 8 14.60 5.54 -4.23
N ALA A 9 15.15 4.75 -5.17
CA ALA A 9 14.57 4.62 -6.49
C ALA A 9 13.16 3.99 -6.45
N VAL A 10 12.91 3.04 -5.54
CA VAL A 10 11.56 2.45 -5.38
C VAL A 10 10.58 3.46 -4.82
N GLN A 11 10.99 4.33 -3.88
CA GLN A 11 10.13 5.38 -3.33
C GLN A 11 9.68 6.35 -4.43
N HIS A 12 10.63 6.88 -5.22
CA HIS A 12 10.30 7.78 -6.33
C HIS A 12 9.50 7.09 -7.44
N LEU A 13 9.76 5.80 -7.71
CA LEU A 13 8.97 5.03 -8.67
C LEU A 13 7.51 4.92 -8.24
N PHE A 14 7.26 4.53 -6.99
CA PHE A 14 5.91 4.41 -6.45
C PHE A 14 5.22 5.78 -6.40
N ALA A 15 5.89 6.81 -5.89
CA ALA A 15 5.35 8.17 -5.90
C ALA A 15 4.95 8.63 -7.30
N ARG A 16 5.74 8.33 -8.34
CA ARG A 16 5.40 8.67 -9.72
C ARG A 16 4.20 7.90 -10.25
N LEU A 17 4.13 6.59 -10.01
CA LEU A 17 3.02 5.75 -10.48
C LEU A 17 1.68 6.16 -9.87
N PHE A 18 1.69 6.67 -8.64
CA PHE A 18 0.49 7.07 -7.91
C PHE A 18 0.23 8.59 -7.90
N ARG A 19 0.94 9.39 -8.71
CA ARG A 19 0.87 10.87 -8.70
C ARG A 19 -0.40 11.48 -9.34
N GLY A 20 -1.24 10.70 -10.02
CA GLY A 20 -2.43 11.18 -10.72
C GLY A 20 -3.75 10.63 -10.17
N ASP A 21 -4.86 11.05 -10.77
CA ASP A 21 -6.22 10.67 -10.35
C ASP A 21 -6.43 9.15 -10.31
N ASP A 22 -5.98 8.43 -11.34
CA ASP A 22 -6.05 6.95 -11.38
C ASP A 22 -5.23 6.32 -10.24
N GLY A 23 -4.07 6.91 -9.94
CA GLY A 23 -3.22 6.50 -8.83
C GLY A 23 -3.90 6.71 -7.48
N ALA A 24 -4.52 7.88 -7.29
CA ALA A 24 -5.29 8.19 -6.09
C ALA A 24 -6.48 7.23 -5.92
N GLN A 25 -7.21 6.93 -6.99
CA GLN A 25 -8.31 5.96 -6.98
C GLN A 25 -7.82 4.55 -6.64
N ALA A 26 -6.70 4.12 -7.21
CA ALA A 26 -6.10 2.82 -6.90
C ALA A 26 -5.69 2.71 -5.43
N LEU A 27 -5.06 3.75 -4.86
CA LEU A 27 -4.72 3.79 -3.44
C LEU A 27 -5.96 3.78 -2.54
N ALA A 28 -7.00 4.53 -2.91
CA ALA A 28 -8.27 4.54 -2.19
C ALA A 28 -8.92 3.14 -2.18
N TYR A 29 -8.92 2.45 -3.33
CA TYR A 29 -9.44 1.09 -3.41
C TYR A 29 -8.63 0.09 -2.57
N LEU A 30 -7.29 0.14 -2.61
CA LEU A 30 -6.44 -0.69 -1.75
C LEU A 30 -6.71 -0.45 -0.26
N ARG A 31 -6.93 0.82 0.12
CA ARG A 31 -7.25 1.21 1.49
C ARG A 31 -8.61 0.66 1.93
N ALA A 32 -9.63 0.75 1.07
CA ALA A 32 -10.96 0.18 1.31
C ALA A 32 -10.92 -1.35 1.47
N LEU A 33 -10.13 -2.04 0.64
CA LEU A 33 -10.00 -3.50 0.68
C LEU A 33 -9.35 -3.99 1.99
N THR A 34 -8.46 -3.19 2.59
CA THR A 34 -7.54 -3.64 3.64
C THR A 34 -7.68 -2.87 4.96
N LEU A 35 -7.35 -1.58 4.95
CA LEU A 35 -7.23 -0.75 6.16
C LEU A 35 -8.60 -0.36 6.72
N ASP A 36 -9.54 -0.03 5.84
CA ASP A 36 -10.88 0.39 6.25
C ASP A 36 -11.84 -0.80 6.37
N ARG A 37 -11.39 -2.01 6.01
CA ARG A 37 -12.18 -3.24 6.10
C ARG A 37 -12.33 -3.67 7.56
N ALA A 38 -13.57 -3.62 8.05
CA ALA A 38 -13.97 -4.23 9.32
C ALA A 38 -14.24 -5.74 9.15
N MET A 39 -13.91 -6.51 10.19
CA MET A 39 -14.26 -7.93 10.29
C MET A 39 -15.29 -8.12 11.40
N GLY A 40 -16.31 -8.96 11.14
CA GLY A 40 -17.35 -9.27 12.13
C GLY A 40 -16.84 -10.18 13.24
N ALA A 41 -17.58 -10.27 14.33
CA ALA A 41 -17.18 -11.00 15.55
C ALA A 41 -16.93 -12.51 15.36
N HIS A 42 -17.40 -13.11 14.26
CA HIS A 42 -17.28 -14.55 13.98
C HIS A 42 -16.19 -14.89 12.94
N VAL A 43 -15.30 -13.93 12.64
CA VAL A 43 -14.13 -14.13 11.79
C VAL A 43 -13.14 -15.11 12.42
N SER A 44 -12.55 -16.00 11.63
CA SER A 44 -11.51 -16.92 12.10
C SER A 44 -10.17 -16.20 12.30
N SER A 45 -9.30 -16.76 13.13
CA SER A 45 -7.95 -16.22 13.36
C SER A 45 -7.12 -16.14 12.07
N GLU A 46 -7.26 -17.13 11.18
CA GLU A 46 -6.56 -17.17 9.89
C GLU A 46 -7.00 -16.01 8.99
N GLN A 47 -8.30 -15.71 8.96
CA GLN A 47 -8.83 -14.57 8.21
C GLN A 47 -8.33 -13.24 8.77
N LEU A 48 -8.23 -13.12 10.11
CA LEU A 48 -7.65 -11.94 10.75
C LEU A 48 -6.17 -11.76 10.41
N TRP A 49 -5.37 -12.82 10.51
CA TRP A 49 -3.93 -12.78 10.20
C TRP A 49 -3.68 -12.47 8.73
N HIS A 50 -4.48 -13.07 7.84
CA HIS A 50 -4.41 -12.77 6.42
C HIS A 50 -4.68 -11.28 6.16
N LEU A 51 -5.74 -10.73 6.75
CA LEU A 51 -6.06 -9.31 6.61
C LEU A 51 -4.95 -8.42 7.20
N GLU A 52 -4.34 -8.79 8.32
CA GLU A 52 -3.25 -8.00 8.90
C GLU A 52 -1.99 -8.01 8.02
N GLY A 53 -1.68 -9.14 7.38
CA GLY A 53 -0.63 -9.21 6.35
C GLY A 53 -0.89 -8.26 5.18
N GLN A 54 -2.14 -8.22 4.70
CA GLN A 54 -2.55 -7.30 3.65
C GLN A 54 -2.45 -5.82 4.10
N ARG A 55 -2.85 -5.51 5.34
CA ARG A 55 -2.75 -4.16 5.91
C ARG A 55 -1.30 -3.70 6.06
N HIS A 56 -0.40 -4.60 6.45
CA HIS A 56 1.03 -4.31 6.50
C HIS A 56 1.55 -3.92 5.11
N LEU A 57 1.21 -4.70 4.07
CA LEU A 57 1.61 -4.40 2.69
C LEU A 57 1.04 -3.07 2.20
N ALA A 58 -0.26 -2.81 2.42
CA ALA A 58 -0.89 -1.56 2.03
C ALA A 58 -0.22 -0.35 2.69
N ARG A 59 0.07 -0.42 4.00
CA ARG A 59 0.83 0.62 4.72
C ARG A 59 2.23 0.80 4.15
N HIS A 60 2.90 -0.28 3.74
CA HIS A 60 4.22 -0.19 3.14
C HIS A 60 4.18 0.58 1.81
N ILE A 61 3.23 0.27 0.94
CA ILE A 61 3.01 0.98 -0.34
C ILE A 61 2.74 2.46 -0.09
N LEU A 62 1.85 2.79 0.84
CA LEU A 62 1.54 4.18 1.19
C LEU A 62 2.79 4.94 1.65
N LYS A 63 3.63 4.33 2.49
CA LYS A 63 4.90 4.92 2.93
C LYS A 63 5.89 5.16 1.78
N LEU A 64 5.95 4.26 0.80
CA LEU A 64 6.79 4.45 -0.38
C LEU A 64 6.34 5.67 -1.19
N VAL A 65 5.02 5.80 -1.41
CA VAL A 65 4.41 6.93 -2.13
C VAL A 65 4.66 8.25 -1.39
N GLU A 66 4.42 8.28 -0.08
CA GLU A 66 4.63 9.46 0.77
C GLU A 66 6.08 9.93 0.72
N ARG A 67 7.03 9.03 0.99
CA ARG A 67 8.46 9.37 1.02
C ARG A 67 8.99 9.80 -0.34
N GLY A 68 8.57 9.14 -1.41
CA GLY A 68 8.99 9.50 -2.77
C GLY A 68 8.37 10.80 -3.30
N SER A 69 7.37 11.36 -2.60
CA SER A 69 6.71 12.62 -2.93
C SER A 69 7.22 13.81 -2.10
N ALA A 70 7.97 13.57 -1.03
CA ALA A 70 8.54 14.63 -0.22
C ALA A 70 9.57 15.44 -1.04
N PRO A 71 9.57 16.78 -0.94
CA PRO A 71 10.64 17.60 -1.51
C PRO A 71 11.96 17.27 -0.80
N ASN A 72 13.04 17.11 -1.59
CA ASN A 72 14.40 16.92 -1.08
C ASN A 72 14.90 18.17 -0.34
#